data_AF-A0A971ME97-F1
#
_entry.id   AF-A0A971ME97-F1
#
_cell.length_a   1.000
_cell.length_b   1.000
_cell.length_c   1.000
_cell.angle_alpha   90.00
_cell.angle_beta   90.00
_cell.angle_gamma   90.00
#
_symmetry.space_group_name_H-M   'P 1'
#
loop_
_entity.id
_entity.type
_entity.pdbx_description
1 polymer ?
#
loop_
_entity_poly.entity_id
_entity_poly.type
_entity_poly.pdbx_seq_one_letter_code
_entity_poly.pdbx_strand_id
1 'polypeptide(L)'
;PISHLDQDILKKMPEEVERNFQRYWKVPKTIKPKDPIDFRGKIYLLVDYRVYSSSESFAAFCKDSGFATLVGETTGGDGIGIDPLFFSLPNSGIVIRFSSMMALNGDFTINEEVKTTPHVKVSAVPSKDYRYDKAIQYVLNEN
;
A
#
# COMPACT_ATOMS: atom_id res chain seq x y z
N PRO A 1 -4.74 -15.88 -16.65
CA PRO A 1 -3.60 -16.77 -16.29
C PRO A 1 -2.33 -15.94 -16.20
N ILE A 2 -1.38 -16.26 -15.32
CA ILE A 2 -0.09 -15.53 -15.25
C ILE A 2 0.65 -15.55 -16.61
N SER A 3 0.45 -16.58 -17.43
CA SER A 3 1.01 -16.69 -18.78
C SER A 3 0.55 -15.59 -19.76
N HIS A 4 -0.48 -14.82 -19.42
CA HIS A 4 -0.93 -13.67 -20.22
C HIS A 4 -0.30 -12.34 -19.78
N LEU A 5 0.52 -12.33 -18.73
CA LEU A 5 1.28 -11.15 -18.34
C LEU A 5 2.36 -10.88 -19.39
N ASP A 6 2.63 -9.59 -19.61
CA ASP A 6 3.78 -9.13 -20.37
C ASP A 6 5.06 -9.68 -19.73
N GLN A 7 5.92 -10.28 -20.55
CA GLN A 7 7.12 -10.97 -20.08
C GLN A 7 8.15 -10.01 -19.48
N ASP A 8 8.21 -8.77 -19.93
CA ASP A 8 9.12 -7.76 -19.38
C ASP A 8 8.58 -7.17 -18.07
N ILE A 9 7.26 -7.18 -17.88
CA ILE A 9 6.64 -6.91 -16.57
C ILE A 9 6.89 -8.07 -15.60
N LEU A 10 6.68 -9.32 -16.05
CA LEU A 10 6.84 -10.50 -15.21
C LEU A 10 8.26 -10.62 -14.64
N LYS A 11 9.30 -10.31 -15.44
CA LYS A 11 10.71 -10.26 -14.98
C LYS A 11 10.99 -9.26 -13.87
N LYS A 12 10.12 -8.26 -13.66
CA LYS A 12 10.25 -7.26 -12.57
C LYS A 12 9.55 -7.72 -11.30
N MET A 13 8.71 -8.75 -11.38
CA MET A 13 7.99 -9.32 -10.25
C MET A 13 8.86 -10.37 -9.52
N PRO A 14 8.54 -10.69 -8.25
CA PRO A 14 9.19 -11.78 -7.52
C PRO A 14 9.03 -13.12 -8.22
N GLU A 15 10.03 -14.01 -8.09
CA GLU A 15 10.02 -15.34 -8.71
C GLU A 15 8.83 -16.20 -8.28
N GLU A 16 8.31 -15.96 -7.08
CA GLU A 16 7.15 -16.64 -6.52
C GLU A 16 5.90 -16.42 -7.37
N VAL A 17 5.78 -15.28 -8.08
CA VAL A 17 4.64 -15.00 -8.95
C VAL A 17 4.53 -16.06 -10.04
N GLU A 18 5.65 -16.39 -10.70
CA GLU A 18 5.66 -17.40 -11.76
C GLU A 18 5.58 -18.83 -11.20
N ARG A 19 6.26 -19.08 -10.07
CA ARG A 19 6.35 -20.42 -9.47
C ARG A 19 5.06 -20.86 -8.77
N ASN A 20 4.41 -19.96 -8.04
CA ASN A 20 3.38 -20.31 -7.05
C ASN A 20 1.96 -19.86 -7.45
N PHE A 21 1.80 -18.95 -8.41
CA PHE A 21 0.49 -18.40 -8.77
C PHE A 21 0.07 -18.77 -10.19
N GLN A 22 -1.21 -19.12 -10.38
CA GLN A 22 -1.76 -19.45 -11.70
C GLN A 22 -2.51 -18.28 -12.34
N ARG A 23 -2.99 -17.35 -11.51
CA ARG A 23 -3.87 -16.24 -11.93
C ARG A 23 -3.37 -14.95 -11.30
N TYR A 24 -3.65 -13.85 -11.98
CA TYR A 24 -3.41 -12.50 -11.50
C TYR A 24 -4.70 -11.69 -11.64
N TRP A 25 -4.79 -10.62 -10.88
CA TRP A 25 -5.84 -9.61 -11.02
C TRP A 25 -5.18 -8.26 -11.23
N LYS A 26 -5.54 -7.56 -12.31
CA LYS A 26 -5.22 -6.14 -12.52
C LYS A 26 -6.49 -5.31 -12.39
N VAL A 27 -6.48 -4.27 -11.56
CA VAL A 27 -7.61 -3.35 -11.40
C VAL A 27 -7.23 -1.97 -11.94
N PRO A 28 -7.35 -1.72 -13.26
CA PRO A 28 -7.17 -0.38 -13.80
C PRO A 28 -8.39 0.47 -13.46
N LYS A 29 -8.33 1.23 -12.36
CA LYS A 29 -9.41 2.13 -11.94
C LYS A 29 -8.97 3.58 -12.04
N THR A 30 -9.67 4.36 -12.86
CA THR A 30 -9.53 5.82 -12.90
C THR A 30 -10.66 6.43 -12.07
N ILE A 31 -10.30 7.25 -11.08
CA ILE A 31 -11.26 7.98 -10.25
C ILE A 31 -11.37 9.39 -10.84
N LYS A 32 -12.59 9.79 -11.25
CA LYS A 32 -12.87 11.15 -11.71
C LYS A 32 -13.51 11.95 -10.56
N PRO A 33 -13.12 13.23 -10.36
CA PRO A 33 -13.77 14.08 -9.37
C PRO A 33 -15.22 14.31 -9.78
N LYS A 34 -16.14 14.27 -8.83
CA LYS A 34 -17.56 14.60 -9.06
C LYS A 34 -17.75 16.11 -9.21
N ASP A 35 -17.20 16.87 -8.27
CA ASP A 35 -17.31 18.33 -8.17
C ASP A 35 -15.90 18.93 -7.97
N PRO A 36 -15.09 19.06 -9.04
CA PRO A 36 -13.70 19.48 -8.92
C PRO A 36 -13.58 20.95 -8.50
N ILE A 37 -12.71 21.23 -7.53
CA ILE A 37 -12.42 22.59 -7.03
C ILE A 37 -11.13 23.19 -7.63
N ASP A 38 -10.54 22.52 -8.62
CA ASP A 38 -9.25 22.87 -9.23
C ASP A 38 -8.13 23.13 -8.21
N PHE A 39 -8.04 22.31 -7.15
CA PHE A 39 -6.98 22.45 -6.15
C PHE A 39 -5.59 22.25 -6.80
N ARG A 40 -4.75 23.29 -6.73
CA ARG A 40 -3.37 23.30 -7.29
C ARG A 40 -2.27 23.14 -6.24
N GLY A 41 -2.64 23.00 -4.97
CA GLY A 41 -1.67 22.84 -3.88
C GLY A 41 -1.07 21.44 -3.84
N LYS A 42 -0.04 21.28 -3.02
CA LYS A 42 0.56 19.97 -2.72
C LYS A 42 -0.35 19.21 -1.75
N ILE A 43 -0.52 17.91 -1.97
CA ILE A 43 -1.22 17.00 -1.06
C ILE A 43 -0.17 16.13 -0.39
N TYR A 44 -0.21 16.05 0.94
CA TYR A 44 0.68 15.21 1.74
C TYR A 44 -0.14 14.18 2.51
N LEU A 45 0.40 12.96 2.63
CA LEU A 45 -0.17 11.91 3.46
C LEU A 45 0.84 11.52 4.53
N LEU A 46 0.47 11.70 5.80
CA LEU A 46 1.30 11.28 6.92
C LEU A 46 1.11 9.79 7.17
N VAL A 47 2.20 9.04 7.26
CA VAL A 47 2.17 7.58 7.42
C VAL A 47 3.14 7.11 8.51
N ASP A 48 2.79 6.03 9.19
CA ASP A 48 3.62 5.39 10.19
C ASP A 48 3.55 3.85 10.09
N TYR A 49 4.34 3.15 10.90
CA TYR A 49 4.38 1.69 10.93
C TYR A 49 3.05 1.00 11.35
N ARG A 50 2.05 1.76 11.79
CA ARG A 50 0.72 1.25 12.20
C ARG A 50 -0.30 1.34 11.07
N VAL A 51 0.03 2.01 9.96
CA VAL A 51 -0.77 2.04 8.73
C VAL A 51 -0.86 0.62 8.17
N TYR A 52 -2.08 0.07 8.14
CA TYR A 52 -2.39 -1.30 7.76
C TYR A 52 -3.82 -1.36 7.18
N SER A 53 -4.19 -2.45 6.50
CA SER A 53 -5.52 -2.67 5.93
C SER A 53 -5.92 -1.54 4.95
N SER A 54 -7.14 -1.03 5.01
CA SER A 54 -7.62 0.02 4.09
C SER A 54 -6.75 1.29 4.05
N SER A 55 -6.08 1.62 5.15
CA SER A 55 -5.15 2.75 5.21
C SER A 55 -3.85 2.46 4.44
N GLU A 56 -3.40 1.21 4.42
CA GLU A 56 -2.28 0.77 3.57
C GLU A 56 -2.68 0.83 2.09
N SER A 57 -3.86 0.32 1.72
CA SER A 57 -4.32 0.42 0.32
C SER A 57 -4.38 1.88 -0.15
N PHE A 58 -4.79 2.79 0.73
CA PHE A 58 -4.82 4.22 0.43
C PHE A 58 -3.42 4.84 0.35
N ALA A 59 -2.49 4.45 1.22
CA ALA A 59 -1.10 4.89 1.16
C ALA A 59 -0.41 4.43 -0.14
N ALA A 60 -0.56 3.15 -0.50
CA ALA A 60 -0.07 2.61 -1.76
C ALA A 60 -0.68 3.33 -2.97
N PHE A 61 -2.00 3.54 -2.98
CA PHE A 61 -2.67 4.32 -4.02
C PHE A 61 -2.10 5.74 -4.15
N CYS A 62 -1.95 6.45 -3.02
CA CYS A 62 -1.43 7.81 -3.00
C CYS A 62 -0.02 7.90 -3.61
N LYS A 63 0.82 6.92 -3.28
CA LYS A 63 2.18 6.81 -3.80
C LYS A 63 2.20 6.48 -5.29
N ASP A 64 1.57 5.38 -5.67
CA ASP A 64 1.68 4.81 -7.02
C ASP A 64 0.96 5.66 -8.08
N SER A 65 -0.08 6.41 -7.68
CA SER A 65 -0.80 7.33 -8.58
C SER A 65 -0.18 8.73 -8.65
N GLY A 66 0.73 9.07 -7.74
CA GLY A 66 1.23 10.43 -7.56
C GLY A 66 0.20 11.41 -6.98
N PHE A 67 -0.90 10.92 -6.39
CA PHE A 67 -1.95 11.76 -5.80
C PHE A 67 -1.44 12.56 -4.58
N ALA A 68 -0.51 12.00 -3.79
CA ALA A 68 0.03 12.68 -2.62
C ALA A 68 1.49 12.30 -2.35
N THR A 69 2.24 13.22 -1.74
CA THR A 69 3.57 12.96 -1.19
C THR A 69 3.44 12.36 0.20
N LEU A 70 3.75 11.07 0.33
CA LEU A 70 3.87 10.39 1.63
C LEU A 70 5.07 10.88 2.45
N VAL A 71 4.82 11.21 3.72
CA VAL A 71 5.81 11.71 4.70
C VAL A 71 5.66 10.91 6.01
N GLY A 72 6.76 10.39 6.55
CA GLY A 72 6.76 9.70 7.84
C GLY A 72 7.60 8.43 7.83
N GLU A 73 7.06 7.32 8.32
CA GLU A 73 7.75 6.03 8.41
C GLU A 73 7.19 5.02 7.39
N THR A 74 7.96 3.95 7.14
CA THR A 74 7.45 2.83 6.33
C THR A 74 6.20 2.26 7.00
N THR A 75 5.16 1.98 6.21
CA THR A 75 3.88 1.47 6.71
C THR A 75 3.99 0.06 7.30
N GLY A 76 2.90 -0.39 7.93
CA GLY A 76 2.77 -1.74 8.48
C GLY A 76 2.62 -2.83 7.42
N GLY A 77 2.11 -2.50 6.23
CA GLY A 77 1.86 -3.47 5.15
C GLY A 77 0.43 -3.99 5.16
N ASP A 78 0.18 -5.10 4.46
CA ASP A 78 -1.10 -5.78 4.22
C ASP A 78 -2.33 -4.87 4.11
N GLY A 79 -2.78 -4.63 2.89
CA GLY A 79 -4.02 -3.88 2.69
C GLY A 79 -4.48 -3.81 1.26
N ILE A 80 -3.58 -4.08 0.32
CA ILE A 80 -3.93 -4.25 -1.07
C ILE A 80 -4.49 -5.68 -1.24
N GLY A 81 -5.71 -5.82 -1.75
CA GLY A 81 -6.31 -7.13 -2.01
C GLY A 81 -7.73 -7.28 -1.48
N ILE A 82 -8.04 -8.47 -0.96
CA ILE A 82 -9.35 -8.84 -0.42
C ILE A 82 -9.22 -9.30 1.03
N ASP A 83 -10.35 -9.37 1.73
CA ASP A 83 -10.39 -9.89 3.09
C ASP A 83 -9.81 -11.32 3.16
N PRO A 84 -9.06 -11.64 4.23
CA PRO A 84 -8.49 -12.97 4.41
C PRO A 84 -9.55 -14.07 4.42
N LEU A 85 -9.17 -15.23 3.92
CA LEU A 85 -10.04 -16.40 3.93
C LEU A 85 -9.92 -17.15 5.25
N PHE A 86 -11.02 -17.80 5.60
CA PHE A 86 -11.13 -18.67 6.76
C PHE A 86 -11.45 -20.08 6.30
N PHE A 87 -10.78 -21.08 6.87
CA PHE A 87 -11.18 -22.47 6.74
C PHE A 87 -11.06 -23.20 8.07
N SER A 88 -11.98 -24.14 8.31
CA SER A 88 -11.98 -24.97 9.51
C SER A 88 -11.40 -26.34 9.18
N LEU A 89 -10.53 -26.86 10.05
CA LEU A 89 -10.01 -28.21 9.94
C LEU A 89 -11.10 -29.23 10.31
N PRO A 90 -11.36 -30.24 9.47
CA PRO A 90 -12.57 -31.06 9.56
C PRO A 90 -12.68 -31.90 10.84
N ASN A 91 -11.54 -32.25 11.46
CA ASN A 91 -11.51 -33.15 12.62
C ASN A 91 -11.26 -32.44 13.96
N SER A 92 -10.67 -31.24 13.95
CA SER A 92 -10.32 -30.49 15.17
C SER A 92 -11.17 -29.24 15.38
N GLY A 93 -11.85 -28.75 14.34
CA GLY A 93 -12.59 -27.50 14.37
C GLY A 93 -11.72 -26.23 14.42
N ILE A 94 -10.38 -26.36 14.41
CA ILE A 94 -9.47 -25.20 14.39
C ILE A 94 -9.73 -24.37 13.14
N VAL A 95 -9.90 -23.07 13.33
CA VAL A 95 -10.08 -22.10 12.24
C VAL A 95 -8.74 -21.48 11.90
N ILE A 96 -8.34 -21.58 10.63
CA ILE A 96 -7.15 -20.95 10.10
C ILE A 96 -7.58 -19.75 9.26
N ARG A 97 -6.95 -18.60 9.52
CA ARG A 97 -7.07 -17.36 8.74
C ARG A 97 -5.80 -17.16 7.94
N PHE A 98 -5.92 -16.93 6.64
CA PHE A 98 -4.76 -16.71 5.77
C PHE A 98 -5.10 -15.79 4.59
N SER A 99 -4.09 -15.06 4.10
CA SER A 99 -4.21 -14.21 2.93
C SER A 99 -4.25 -15.07 1.67
N SER A 100 -5.29 -14.91 0.85
CA SER A 100 -5.48 -15.69 -0.38
C SER A 100 -4.90 -15.03 -1.62
N MET A 101 -4.31 -13.85 -1.48
CA MET A 101 -3.71 -13.06 -2.56
C MET A 101 -2.39 -12.50 -2.08
N MET A 102 -1.41 -12.46 -2.99
CA MET A 102 -0.17 -11.72 -2.79
C MET A 102 -0.29 -10.41 -3.56
N ALA A 103 -0.31 -9.30 -2.82
CA ALA A 103 -0.40 -7.99 -3.41
C ALA A 103 0.98 -7.37 -3.62
N LEU A 104 1.10 -6.64 -4.73
CA LEU A 104 2.33 -5.98 -5.11
C LEU A 104 2.14 -4.46 -5.05
N ASN A 105 3.19 -3.76 -4.67
CA ASN A 105 3.33 -2.32 -4.82
C ASN A 105 3.43 -1.94 -6.31
N GLY A 106 3.32 -0.65 -6.64
CA GLY A 106 3.47 -0.15 -8.02
C GLY A 106 4.84 -0.43 -8.66
N ASP A 107 5.87 -0.71 -7.86
CA ASP A 107 7.20 -1.13 -8.29
C ASP A 107 7.38 -2.66 -8.36
N PHE A 108 6.28 -3.41 -8.21
CA PHE A 108 6.20 -4.87 -8.21
C PHE A 108 6.80 -5.58 -6.99
N THR A 109 7.24 -4.86 -5.96
CA THR A 109 7.66 -5.48 -4.68
C THR A 109 6.46 -6.04 -3.91
N ILE A 110 6.68 -7.07 -3.08
CA ILE A 110 5.63 -7.67 -2.25
C ILE A 110 5.23 -6.68 -1.15
N ASN A 111 3.98 -6.24 -1.14
CA ASN A 111 3.50 -5.24 -0.19
C ASN A 111 3.60 -5.73 1.27
N GLU A 112 3.36 -7.02 1.53
CA GLU A 112 3.47 -7.55 2.88
C GLU A 112 4.90 -7.50 3.45
N GLU A 113 5.89 -7.68 2.58
CA GLU A 113 7.29 -7.77 2.98
C GLU A 113 7.94 -6.39 3.03
N VAL A 114 7.75 -5.62 1.95
CA VAL A 114 8.42 -4.34 1.71
C VAL A 114 7.58 -3.14 2.18
N LYS A 115 6.26 -3.30 2.21
CA LYS A 115 5.27 -2.28 2.59
C LYS A 115 5.29 -1.06 1.67
N THR A 116 4.52 -0.04 2.02
CA THR A 116 4.61 1.27 1.38
C THR A 116 5.67 2.12 2.08
N THR A 117 6.79 2.36 1.38
CA THR A 117 7.81 3.30 1.85
C THR A 117 7.42 4.75 1.52
N PRO A 118 7.53 5.71 2.44
CA PRO A 118 7.21 7.10 2.16
C PRO A 118 8.24 7.73 1.21
N HIS A 119 7.87 8.82 0.54
CA HIS A 119 8.82 9.61 -0.26
C HIS A 119 9.83 10.32 0.63
N VAL A 120 9.37 10.75 1.81
CA VAL A 120 10.16 11.48 2.79
C VAL A 120 10.12 10.72 4.11
N LYS A 121 11.28 10.19 4.51
CA LYS A 121 11.40 9.44 5.75
C LYS A 121 11.75 10.34 6.93
N VAL A 122 10.82 10.49 7.87
CA VAL A 122 10.99 11.23 9.13
C VAL A 122 10.32 10.45 10.26
N SER A 123 10.66 10.75 11.52
CA SER A 123 9.95 10.10 12.62
C SER A 123 8.47 10.47 12.59
N ALA A 124 7.61 9.46 12.64
CA ALA A 124 6.16 9.60 12.68
C ALA A 124 5.60 9.43 14.10
N VAL A 125 6.47 9.47 15.13
CA VAL A 125 6.04 9.42 16.53
C VAL A 125 5.24 10.69 16.83
N PRO A 126 3.93 10.57 17.14
CA PRO A 126 3.08 11.74 17.32
C PRO A 126 3.54 12.56 18.51
N SER A 127 3.68 13.87 18.31
CA SER A 127 3.82 14.82 19.41
C SER A 127 2.45 15.35 19.82
N LYS A 128 2.22 15.56 21.12
CA LYS A 128 1.01 16.27 21.62
C LYS A 128 0.91 17.69 21.07
N ASP A 129 2.06 18.30 20.81
CA ASP A 129 2.17 19.61 20.20
C ASP A 129 2.78 19.47 18.81
N TYR A 130 1.99 19.81 17.79
CA TYR A 130 2.34 19.66 16.38
C TYR A 130 3.60 20.44 15.99
N ARG A 131 3.98 21.46 16.77
CA ARG A 131 5.21 22.25 16.58
C ARG A 131 6.48 21.41 16.74
N TYR A 132 6.39 20.28 17.42
CA TYR A 132 7.49 19.33 17.61
C TYR A 132 7.28 18.00 16.87
N ASP A 133 6.15 17.84 16.17
CA ASP A 133 5.89 16.67 15.35
C ASP A 133 6.68 16.77 14.05
N LYS A 134 7.63 15.86 13.83
CA LYS A 134 8.57 15.97 12.70
C LYS A 134 7.89 15.83 11.35
N ALA A 135 6.86 14.99 11.25
CA ALA A 135 6.15 14.79 10.01
C ALA A 135 5.31 16.03 9.65
N ILE A 136 4.62 16.61 10.64
CA ILE A 136 3.88 17.86 10.46
C ILE A 136 4.81 19.03 10.15
N GLN A 137 5.92 19.16 10.89
CA GLN A 137 6.89 20.23 10.65
C GLN A 137 7.54 20.13 9.26
N TYR A 138 7.79 18.93 8.75
CA TYR A 138 8.25 18.78 7.36
C TYR A 138 7.24 19.40 6.38
N VAL A 139 5.95 19.05 6.51
CA VAL A 139 4.89 19.55 5.61
C VAL A 139 4.72 21.07 5.71
N LEU A 140 4.80 21.64 6.92
CA LEU A 140 4.63 23.08 7.12
C LEU A 140 5.80 23.91 6.58
N ASN A 141 7.03 23.38 6.66
CA ASN A 141 8.26 24.10 6.30
C ASN A 141 8.74 23.85 4.85
N GLU A 142 8.10 22.94 4.12
CA GLU A 142 8.35 22.66 2.68
C GLU A 142 7.65 23.66 1.72
N ASN A 143 7.25 24.83 2.24
CA ASN A 143 6.67 25.94 1.49
C ASN A 143 7.66 27.09 1.34
#